data_AF-A0A1W9WSX6-F1
#
_entry.id   AF-A0A1W9WSX6-F1
#
_cell.length_a   1.000
_cell.length_b   1.000
_cell.length_c   1.000
_cell.angle_alpha   90.00
_cell.angle_beta   90.00
_cell.angle_gamma   90.00
#
_symmetry.space_group_name_H-M   'P 1'
#
loop_
_entity.id
_entity.type
_entity.pdbx_description
1 polymer ?
#
loop_
_entity_poly.entity_id
_entity_poly.type
_entity_poly.pdbx_seq_one_letter_code
_entity_poly.pdbx_strand_id
1 'polypeptide(L)'
;MEGTMDTCLFNIYLEELLLPVLKPGQIILMDNARYHKSTETQSLREKAGCQLLFLPPYSPELNPIEHTWASLKSYIKRFRHKKLEILFSNL
;
A
#
# COMPACT_ATOMS: atom_id res chain seq x y z
N MET A 1 17.67 -0.89 -7.06
CA MET A 1 17.07 -1.90 -7.96
C MET A 1 15.81 -1.29 -8.52
N GLU A 2 15.63 -1.32 -9.84
CA GLU A 2 14.39 -0.89 -10.47
C GLU A 2 13.22 -1.71 -9.91
N GLY A 3 12.13 -1.04 -9.52
CA GLY A 3 10.93 -1.69 -8.98
C GLY A 3 10.92 -2.01 -7.48
N THR A 4 11.89 -1.54 -6.68
CA THR A 4 11.85 -1.67 -5.20
C THR A 4 11.32 -0.39 -4.56
N MET A 5 10.40 -0.52 -3.61
CA MET A 5 9.92 0.59 -2.78
C MET A 5 10.95 0.95 -1.70
N ASP A 6 11.21 2.24 -1.52
CA ASP A 6 12.01 2.80 -0.43
C ASP A 6 11.29 3.96 0.26
N THR A 7 11.92 4.54 1.28
CA THR A 7 11.35 5.65 2.06
C THR A 7 11.05 6.89 1.23
N CYS A 8 11.87 7.20 0.23
CA CYS A 8 11.68 8.38 -0.61
C CYS A 8 10.44 8.19 -1.49
N LEU A 9 10.39 7.08 -2.23
CA LEU A 9 9.27 6.79 -3.11
C LEU A 9 7.96 6.61 -2.33
N PHE A 10 8.02 6.03 -1.14
CA PHE A 10 6.84 5.88 -0.27
C PHE A 10 6.29 7.24 0.18
N ASN A 11 7.14 8.18 0.59
CA ASN A 11 6.68 9.50 1.03
C ASN A 11 6.07 10.29 -0.13
N ILE A 12 6.64 10.20 -1.34
CA ILE A 12 6.04 10.76 -2.57
C ILE A 12 4.64 10.16 -2.81
N TYR A 13 4.52 8.83 -2.79
CA TYR A 13 3.23 8.17 -2.93
C TYR A 13 2.22 8.64 -1.87
N LEU A 14 2.67 8.73 -0.61
CA LEU A 14 1.82 9.15 0.49
C LEU A 14 1.31 10.58 0.27
N GLU A 15 2.20 11.52 -0.03
CA GLU A 15 1.87 12.94 -0.20
C GLU A 15 1.06 13.22 -1.47
N GLU A 16 1.47 12.66 -2.62
CA GLU A 16 0.93 13.04 -3.91
C GLU A 16 -0.31 12.22 -4.32
N LEU A 17 -0.47 11.00 -3.80
CA LEU A 17 -1.53 10.09 -4.25
C LEU A 17 -2.49 9.68 -3.14
N LEU A 18 -1.98 9.27 -1.98
CA LEU A 18 -2.84 8.73 -0.92
C LEU A 18 -3.51 9.83 -0.10
N LEU A 19 -2.75 10.77 0.46
CA LEU A 19 -3.30 11.81 1.33
C LEU A 19 -4.35 12.71 0.64
N PRO A 20 -4.23 13.09 -0.65
CA PRO A 20 -5.22 13.93 -1.31
C PRO A 20 -6.63 13.31 -1.43
N VAL A 21 -6.73 11.98 -1.36
CA VAL A 21 -8.02 11.26 -1.43
C VAL A 21 -8.59 10.91 -0.06
N LEU A 22 -7.84 11.19 1.02
CA LEU A 22 -8.29 10.95 2.39
C LEU A 22 -8.91 12.20 3.01
N LYS A 23 -9.70 11.97 4.06
CA LYS A 23 -10.34 13.00 4.88
C LYS A 23 -9.70 12.99 6.28
N PRO A 24 -9.58 14.16 6.93
CA PRO A 24 -9.16 14.22 8.32
C PRO A 24 -9.99 13.30 9.22
N GLY A 25 -9.32 12.63 10.17
CA GLY A 25 -9.91 11.65 11.08
C GLY A 25 -9.92 10.20 10.55
N GLN A 26 -9.58 9.96 9.28
CA GLN A 26 -9.44 8.59 8.78
C GLN A 26 -8.13 7.93 9.29
N ILE A 27 -8.16 6.60 9.35
CA ILE A 27 -7.03 5.78 9.81
C ILE A 27 -6.34 5.17 8.60
N ILE A 28 -5.02 5.34 8.54
CA ILE A 28 -4.12 4.64 7.64
C ILE A 28 -3.56 3.43 8.40
N LEU A 29 -3.98 2.23 8.00
CA LEU A 29 -3.51 0.97 8.56
C LEU A 29 -2.27 0.50 7.78
N MET A 30 -1.15 0.27 8.46
CA MET A 30 0.10 -0.12 7.83
C MET A 30 0.71 -1.37 8.46
N ASP A 31 1.41 -2.14 7.65
CA ASP A 31 2.33 -3.15 8.14
C ASP A 31 3.61 -2.51 8.71
N ASN A 32 4.54 -3.35 9.17
CA ASN A 32 5.77 -2.89 9.81
C ASN A 32 6.96 -2.68 8.85
N ALA A 33 6.74 -2.49 7.55
CA ALA A 33 7.83 -2.23 6.62
C ALA A 33 8.70 -1.05 7.09
N ARG A 34 10.03 -1.20 7.00
CA ARG A 34 10.98 -0.22 7.56
C ARG A 34 10.79 1.18 7.00
N TYR A 35 10.43 1.30 5.73
CA TYR A 35 10.23 2.58 5.04
C TYR A 35 8.95 3.32 5.46
N HIS A 36 8.00 2.67 6.16
CA HIS A 36 6.81 3.32 6.73
C HIS A 36 7.08 4.13 8.00
N LYS A 37 8.28 4.02 8.58
CA LYS A 37 8.61 4.53 9.92
C LYS A 37 9.45 5.81 9.90
N SER A 38 9.54 6.48 8.75
CA SER A 38 10.31 7.71 8.63
C SER A 38 9.66 8.85 9.42
N THR A 39 10.46 9.83 9.83
CA THR A 39 9.96 11.06 10.47
C THR A 39 9.07 11.87 9.51
N GLU A 40 9.36 11.82 8.22
CA GLU A 40 8.59 12.47 7.17
C GLU A 40 7.20 11.86 7.02
N THR A 41 7.07 10.52 7.02
CA THR A 41 5.78 9.83 7.03
C THR A 41 4.92 10.29 8.22
N GLN A 42 5.52 10.45 9.40
CA GLN A 42 4.81 10.95 10.59
C GLN A 42 4.37 12.41 10.42
N SER A 43 5.19 13.27 9.81
CA SER A 43 4.82 14.67 9.57
C SER A 43 3.69 14.80 8.55
N LEU A 44 3.75 14.03 7.45
CA LEU A 44 2.76 14.08 6.37
C LEU A 44 1.36 13.70 6.88
N ARG A 45 1.23 12.66 7.70
CA ARG A 45 -0.08 12.28 8.27
C ARG A 45 -0.65 13.35 9.19
N GLU A 46 0.19 14.05 9.96
CA GLU A 46 -0.24 15.07 10.92
C GLU A 46 -0.80 16.28 10.19
N LYS A 47 -0.13 16.70 9.11
CA LYS A 47 -0.62 17.74 8.19
C LYS A 47 -1.95 17.37 7.56
N ALA A 48 -2.14 16.10 7.18
CA ALA A 48 -3.40 15.61 6.61
C ALA A 48 -4.50 15.35 7.66
N GLY A 49 -4.21 15.49 8.95
CA GLY A 49 -5.16 15.17 10.03
C GLY A 49 -5.55 13.69 10.09
N CYS A 50 -4.72 12.80 9.57
CA CYS A 50 -4.98 11.35 9.53
C CYS A 50 -4.28 10.62 10.70
N GLN A 51 -4.88 9.52 11.13
CA GLN A 51 -4.29 8.63 12.14
C GLN A 51 -3.50 7.51 11.47
N LEU A 52 -2.46 7.03 12.15
CA LEU A 52 -1.62 5.94 11.67
C LEU A 52 -1.64 4.80 12.66
N LEU A 53 -2.02 3.62 12.20
CA LEU A 53 -2.06 2.41 13.02
C LEU A 53 -1.17 1.34 12.40
N PHE A 54 -0.26 0.81 13.20
CA PHE A 54 0.58 -0.30 12.80
C PHE A 54 -0.03 -1.61 13.29
N LEU A 55 -0.07 -2.60 12.40
CA LEU A 55 -0.43 -3.96 12.77
C LEU A 55 0.61 -4.58 13.73
N PRO A 56 0.23 -5.58 14.54
CA PRO A 56 1.19 -6.40 15.25
C PRO A 56 2.21 -7.04 14.28
N PRO A 57 3.48 -7.21 14.70
CA PRO A 57 4.47 -7.90 13.88
C PRO A 57 4.02 -9.32 13.51
N TYR A 58 4.24 -9.70 12.25
CA TYR A 58 3.94 -11.04 11.71
C TYR A 58 2.45 -11.44 11.78
N SER A 59 1.54 -10.47 11.75
CA SER A 59 0.08 -10.69 11.71
C SER A 59 -0.56 -10.36 10.36
N PRO A 60 -0.22 -11.07 9.27
CA PRO A 60 -0.83 -10.83 7.96
C PRO A 60 -2.34 -11.12 7.95
N GLU A 61 -2.84 -11.99 8.84
CA GLU A 61 -4.26 -12.28 9.01
C GLU A 61 -5.09 -11.07 9.46
N LEU A 62 -4.43 -10.07 10.06
CA LEU A 62 -5.05 -8.82 10.47
C LEU A 62 -5.01 -7.74 9.39
N ASN A 63 -4.37 -8.01 8.23
CA ASN A 63 -4.27 -7.06 7.13
C ASN A 63 -5.34 -7.36 6.05
N PRO A 64 -6.43 -6.57 5.94
CA PRO A 64 -7.54 -6.90 5.05
C PRO A 64 -7.14 -6.98 3.56
N ILE A 65 -6.08 -6.25 3.16
CA ILE A 65 -5.61 -6.25 1.78
C ILE A 65 -5.07 -7.62 1.33
N GLU A 66 -4.65 -8.49 2.27
CA GLU A 66 -4.15 -9.82 1.95
C GLU A 66 -5.22 -10.71 1.31
N HIS A 67 -6.48 -10.58 1.73
CA HIS A 67 -7.60 -11.28 1.10
C HIS A 67 -7.85 -10.78 -0.33
N THR A 68 -7.73 -9.46 -0.55
CA THR A 68 -7.82 -8.86 -1.88
C THR A 68 -6.69 -9.34 -2.78
N TRP A 69 -5.45 -9.41 -2.27
CA TRP A 69 -4.31 -9.95 -3.01
C TRP A 69 -4.48 -11.43 -3.35
N ALA A 70 -4.98 -12.25 -2.42
CA ALA A 70 -5.27 -13.66 -2.68
C ALA A 70 -6.29 -13.84 -3.81
N SER A 71 -7.35 -13.02 -3.80
CA SER A 71 -8.37 -12.99 -4.85
C SER A 71 -7.80 -12.56 -6.19
N LEU A 72 -7.02 -11.48 -6.22
CA LEU A 72 -6.36 -10.98 -7.44
C LEU A 72 -5.37 -12.01 -8.00
N LYS A 73 -4.51 -12.60 -7.17
CA LYS A 73 -3.57 -13.65 -7.59
C LYS A 73 -4.31 -14.85 -8.18
N SER A 74 -5.43 -15.24 -7.58
CA SER A 74 -6.28 -16.33 -8.11
C SER A 74 -6.90 -15.99 -9.45
N TYR A 75 -7.36 -14.75 -9.63
CA TYR A 75 -7.84 -14.25 -10.92
C TYR A 75 -6.74 -14.30 -11.98
N ILE A 76 -5.57 -13.71 -11.70
CA ILE A 76 -4.42 -13.71 -12.61
C ILE A 76 -3.97 -15.14 -12.94
N LYS A 77 -4.05 -16.08 -11.99
CA LYS A 77 -3.69 -17.49 -12.19
C LYS A 77 -4.43 -18.12 -13.37
N ARG A 78 -5.67 -17.70 -13.63
CA ARG A 78 -6.51 -18.18 -14.75
C ARG A 78 -5.97 -17.79 -16.13
N PHE A 79 -5.07 -16.80 -16.19
CA PHE A 79 -4.51 -16.25 -17.43
C PHE A 79 -3.01 -16.52 -17.59
N ARG A 80 -2.40 -17.40 -16.76
CA ARG A 80 -0.94 -17.62 -16.68
C ARG A 80 -0.22 -18.04 -17.96
N HIS A 81 -0.96 -18.45 -18.99
CA HIS A 81 -0.40 -18.80 -20.30
C HIS A 81 -0.51 -17.66 -21.33
N LYS A 82 -1.03 -16.49 -20.92
CA LYS A 82 -1.11 -15.29 -21.77
C LYS A 82 0.00 -14.31 -21.38
N LYS A 83 0.50 -13.54 -22.37
CA LYS A 83 1.49 -12.47 -22.13
C LYS A 83 0.95 -11.46 -21.10
N LEU A 84 1.83 -10.89 -20.28
CA LEU A 84 1.48 -9.86 -19.28
C LEU A 84 0.72 -8.68 -19.90
N GLU A 85 1.06 -8.27 -21.11
CA GLU A 85 0.36 -7.22 -21.88
C GLU A 85 -1.15 -7.52 -22.06
N ILE A 86 -1.52 -8.80 -22.20
CA ILE A 86 -2.92 -9.23 -22.36
C ILE A 86 -3.67 -9.19 -21.02
N LEU A 87 -2.96 -9.26 -19.90
CA LEU A 87 -3.55 -9.16 -18.57
C LEU A 87 -4.02 -7.73 -18.27
N PHE A 88 -3.26 -6.73 -18.72
CA PHE A 88 -3.56 -5.31 -18.52
C PHE A 88 -4.47 -4.71 -19.60
N SER A 89 -4.68 -5.38 -20.73
CA SER A 89 -5.60 -4.90 -21.77
C SER A 89 -7.09 -5.14 -21.46
N ASN A 90 -7.40 -5.85 -20.37
CA ASN A 90 -8.76 -6.23 -19.95
C ASN A 90 -9.13 -5.69 -18.56
N LEU A 91 -8.28 -4.81 -18.00
CA LEU A 91 -8.52 -4.00 -16.81
C LEU A 91 -8.68 -2.55 -17.26
#